data_AF-F9W5J7-F1
#
_entry.id   AF-F9W5J7-F1
#
_cell.length_a   1.000
_cell.length_b   1.000
_cell.length_c   1.000
_cell.angle_alpha   90.00
_cell.angle_beta   90.00
_cell.angle_gamma   90.00
#
_symmetry.space_group_name_H-M   'P 1'
#
loop_
_entity.id
_entity.type
_entity.pdbx_description
1 polymer ?
#
loop_
_entity_poly.entity_id
_entity_poly.type
_entity_poly.pdbx_seq_one_letter_code
_entity_poly.pdbx_strand_id
1 'polypeptide(L)'
;MKRFSRLDVFPKFDARFEQDARQRTALGGVLSIASMVAIALLIIGEVRYFLTTVEQHEMYVDPRIGGTMHVVINITFPRVPCDLMTADAIDAFGEYVEDMGRDTVKMRVDSDTLAPLGEARPLVNMNKKATSDTHDCPSCYGAEKNPGDCCHTCDDVRRAFAERQWEFHEDDVSIMQCAKERLQMAASTASREGCNLHSSFRVPRVTENIHFVPGRMFYFFWPA
;
A
#
# COMPACT_ATOMS: atom_id res chain seq x y z
N MET A 1 38.87 -57.73 26.68
CA MET A 1 39.39 -56.35 26.77
C MET A 1 40.25 -56.20 28.04
N LYS A 2 41.57 -56.41 27.96
CA LYS A 2 42.52 -56.34 29.10
C LYS A 2 43.87 -55.76 28.63
N ARG A 3 43.91 -54.54 28.09
CA ARG A 3 45.17 -53.98 27.55
C ARG A 3 45.49 -52.53 27.94
N PHE A 4 44.65 -51.87 28.74
CA PHE A 4 44.91 -50.49 29.20
C PHE A 4 44.92 -50.35 30.73
N SER A 5 45.27 -51.41 31.46
CA SER A 5 45.26 -51.41 32.94
C SER A 5 46.45 -50.66 33.59
N ARG A 6 47.35 -50.05 32.81
CA ARG A 6 48.58 -49.40 33.29
C ARG A 6 48.57 -47.87 33.25
N LEU A 7 47.48 -47.25 32.81
CA LEU A 7 47.30 -45.78 32.78
C LEU A 7 46.25 -45.28 33.77
N ASP A 8 45.70 -46.16 34.60
CA ASP A 8 44.66 -45.82 35.57
C ASP A 8 45.34 -45.51 36.93
N VAL A 9 45.47 -44.22 37.24
CA VAL A 9 46.13 -43.71 38.48
C VAL A 9 45.31 -44.03 39.73
N PHE A 10 44.03 -44.41 39.57
CA PHE A 10 43.17 -44.88 40.65
C PHE A 10 42.61 -46.26 40.29
N PRO A 11 43.13 -47.37 40.87
CA PRO A 11 42.53 -48.68 40.65
C PRO A 11 41.10 -48.64 41.17
N LYS A 12 40.14 -48.72 40.26
CA LYS A 12 38.71 -48.73 40.55
C LYS A 12 38.46 -49.83 41.59
N PHE A 13 37.90 -49.44 42.75
CA PHE A 13 37.54 -50.36 43.84
C PHE A 13 36.88 -51.61 43.25
N ASP A 14 37.32 -52.80 43.68
CA ASP A 14 36.80 -54.07 43.15
C ASP A 14 35.26 -54.00 43.09
N ALA A 15 34.68 -54.39 41.94
CA ALA A 15 33.25 -54.31 41.69
C ALA A 15 32.38 -55.00 42.76
N ARG A 16 32.98 -55.86 43.60
CA ARG A 16 32.37 -56.46 44.79
C ARG A 16 32.11 -55.44 45.91
N PHE A 17 33.05 -54.54 46.22
CA PHE A 17 32.83 -53.52 47.25
C PHE A 17 31.79 -52.47 46.83
N GLU A 18 31.70 -52.12 45.54
CA GLU A 18 30.65 -51.23 45.04
C GLU A 18 29.25 -51.85 45.15
N GLN A 19 29.13 -53.18 45.07
CA GLN A 19 27.84 -53.87 45.20
C GLN A 19 27.43 -54.01 46.67
N ASP A 20 28.38 -54.23 47.58
CA ASP A 20 28.12 -54.39 49.01
C ASP A 20 27.87 -53.04 49.73
N ALA A 21 28.45 -51.94 49.25
CA ALA A 21 28.18 -50.59 49.76
C ALA A 21 26.93 -49.94 49.14
N ARG A 22 26.47 -50.42 47.97
CA ARG A 22 25.32 -49.87 47.25
C ARG A 22 24.06 -50.66 47.58
N GLN A 23 23.43 -50.31 48.70
CA GLN A 23 22.07 -50.77 48.98
C GLN A 23 21.08 -50.17 47.98
N ARG A 24 20.56 -51.02 47.08
CA ARG A 24 19.52 -50.65 46.12
C ARG A 24 18.20 -50.50 46.85
N THR A 25 17.81 -49.28 47.15
CA THR A 25 16.47 -48.96 47.67
C THR A 25 15.56 -48.56 46.51
N ALA A 26 14.34 -49.12 46.46
CA ALA A 26 13.36 -48.76 45.44
C ALA A 26 13.07 -47.24 45.44
N LEU A 27 13.06 -46.64 46.63
CA LEU A 27 12.87 -45.21 46.86
C LEU A 27 13.99 -44.36 46.24
N GLY A 28 15.26 -44.79 46.37
CA GLY A 28 16.39 -44.13 45.71
C GLY A 28 16.33 -44.21 44.18
N GLY A 29 15.80 -45.31 43.63
CA GLY A 29 15.54 -45.44 42.20
C GLY A 29 14.50 -44.44 41.70
N VAL A 30 13.38 -44.30 42.42
CA VAL A 30 12.32 -43.32 42.08
C VAL A 30 12.87 -41.90 42.14
N LEU A 31 13.64 -41.55 43.18
CA LEU A 31 14.27 -40.23 43.31
C LEU A 31 15.26 -39.93 42.18
N SER A 32 16.04 -40.93 41.75
CA SER A 32 16.99 -40.78 40.63
C SER A 32 16.28 -40.57 39.28
N ILE A 33 15.12 -41.23 39.07
CA ILE A 33 14.32 -41.01 37.85
C ILE A 33 13.69 -39.63 37.89
N ALA A 34 13.14 -39.22 39.04
CA ALA A 34 12.53 -37.91 39.22
C ALA A 34 13.55 -36.78 38.98
N SER A 35 14.78 -36.90 39.48
CA SER A 35 15.84 -35.90 39.24
C SER A 35 16.27 -35.86 37.77
N MET A 36 16.38 -37.01 37.10
CA MET A 36 16.72 -37.08 35.69
C MET A 36 15.65 -36.41 34.81
N VAL A 37 14.37 -36.62 35.13
CA VAL A 37 13.24 -35.97 34.44
C VAL A 37 13.26 -34.46 34.68
N ALA A 38 13.48 -34.02 35.92
CA ALA A 38 13.56 -32.59 36.24
C ALA A 38 14.70 -31.89 35.48
N ILE A 39 15.89 -32.53 35.43
CA ILE A 39 17.03 -32.02 34.66
C ILE A 39 16.70 -31.93 33.17
N ALA A 40 16.08 -32.96 32.59
CA ALA A 40 15.69 -32.96 31.18
C ALA A 40 14.69 -31.82 30.86
N LEU A 41 13.70 -31.60 31.73
CA LEU A 41 12.73 -30.52 31.56
C LEU A 41 13.39 -29.13 31.61
N LEU A 42 14.31 -28.92 32.55
CA LEU A 42 15.05 -27.67 32.65
C LEU A 42 15.93 -27.42 31.43
N ILE A 43 16.63 -28.44 30.92
CA ILE A 43 17.44 -28.32 29.71
C ILE A 43 16.57 -27.95 28.50
N ILE A 44 15.42 -28.61 28.33
CA ILE A 44 14.49 -28.29 27.23
C ILE A 44 13.97 -26.85 27.36
N GLY A 45 13.66 -26.41 28.58
CA GLY A 45 13.22 -25.05 28.87
C GLY A 45 14.26 -24.00 28.51
N GLU A 46 15.49 -24.16 29.01
CA GLU A 46 16.61 -23.25 28.72
C GLU A 46 16.97 -23.23 27.24
N VAL A 47 16.98 -24.38 26.57
CA VAL A 47 17.24 -24.44 25.13
C VAL A 47 16.17 -23.69 24.33
N ARG A 48 14.88 -23.82 24.70
CA ARG A 48 13.83 -23.04 24.06
C ARG A 48 13.96 -21.54 24.33
N TYR A 49 14.29 -21.17 25.56
CA TYR A 49 14.50 -19.76 25.92
C TYR A 49 15.68 -19.17 25.13
N PHE A 50 16.81 -19.89 25.04
CA PHE A 50 17.97 -19.48 24.27
C PHE A 50 17.70 -19.37 22.76
N LEU A 51 16.86 -20.25 22.22
CA LEU A 51 16.44 -20.20 20.81
C LEU A 51 15.35 -19.15 20.54
N THR A 52 14.80 -18.52 21.57
CA THR A 52 13.83 -17.44 21.40
C THR A 52 14.58 -16.17 21.02
N THR A 53 14.28 -15.63 19.84
CA THR A 53 14.82 -14.33 19.43
C THR A 53 14.21 -13.22 20.28
N VAL A 54 15.05 -12.40 20.90
CA VAL A 54 14.61 -11.18 21.60
C VAL A 54 14.99 -9.99 20.73
N GLU A 55 13.97 -9.33 20.19
CA GLU A 55 14.13 -8.07 19.47
C GLU A 55 14.50 -6.96 20.46
N GLN A 56 15.69 -6.39 20.35
CA GLN A 56 16.13 -5.23 21.12
C GLN A 56 16.08 -3.99 20.22
N HIS A 57 15.38 -2.95 20.67
CA HIS A 57 15.24 -1.70 19.91
C HIS A 57 16.22 -0.67 20.47
N GLU A 58 17.28 -0.39 19.71
CA GLU A 58 18.26 0.64 20.06
C GLU A 58 18.01 1.91 19.24
N MET A 59 18.14 3.07 19.89
CA MET A 59 18.05 4.37 19.23
C MET A 59 19.46 4.84 18.87
N TYR A 60 19.67 5.15 17.59
CA TYR A 60 20.92 5.72 17.08
C TYR A 60 20.65 7.10 16.46
N VAL A 61 21.61 8.02 16.59
CA VAL A 61 21.54 9.32 15.93
C VAL A 61 21.90 9.11 14.46
N ASP A 62 21.01 9.44 13.52
CA ASP A 62 21.36 9.40 12.10
C ASP A 62 22.31 10.57 11.76
N PRO A 63 23.58 10.31 11.38
CA PRO A 63 24.51 11.37 11.01
C PRO A 63 24.26 11.88 9.57
N ARG A 64 23.42 11.21 8.78
CA ARG A 64 23.15 11.59 7.39
C ARG A 64 21.98 12.56 7.34
N ILE A 65 22.30 13.84 7.38
CA ILE A 65 21.34 14.91 7.17
C ILE A 65 21.11 15.08 5.66
N GLY A 66 19.86 14.98 5.22
CA GLY A 66 19.45 15.19 3.82
C GLY A 66 19.38 13.91 2.98
N GLY A 67 19.12 14.10 1.69
CA GLY A 67 18.85 13.03 0.72
C GLY A 67 17.36 12.84 0.42
N THR A 68 17.07 11.89 -0.46
CA THR A 68 15.69 11.54 -0.84
C THR A 68 15.24 10.28 -0.13
N MET A 69 13.93 10.19 0.11
CA MET A 69 13.23 9.04 0.64
C MET A 69 12.27 8.54 -0.42
N HIS A 70 12.31 7.23 -0.68
CA HIS A 70 11.35 6.57 -1.53
C HIS A 70 10.12 6.21 -0.70
N VAL A 71 8.97 6.79 -1.04
CA VAL A 71 7.71 6.56 -0.34
C VAL A 71 6.82 5.74 -1.26
N VAL A 72 6.30 4.63 -0.73
CA VAL A 72 5.34 3.77 -1.42
C VAL A 72 4.04 3.80 -0.63
N ILE A 73 2.96 4.18 -1.30
CA ILE A 73 1.64 4.33 -0.71
C ILE A 73 0.69 3.36 -1.39
N ASN A 74 -0.02 2.56 -0.61
CA ASN A 74 -1.12 1.72 -1.06
C ASN A 74 -2.30 1.93 -0.10
N ILE A 75 -3.21 2.84 -0.46
CA ILE A 75 -4.33 3.25 0.39
C ILE A 75 -5.62 3.06 -0.39
N THR A 76 -6.66 2.54 0.27
CA THR A 76 -7.98 2.33 -0.33
C THR A 76 -9.04 3.22 0.32
N PHE A 77 -9.78 3.94 -0.51
CA PHE A 77 -10.92 4.79 -0.14
C PHE A 77 -12.22 4.11 -0.57
N PRO A 78 -12.95 3.42 0.32
CA PRO A 78 -14.08 2.56 -0.05
C PRO A 78 -15.32 3.29 -0.58
N ARG A 79 -15.44 4.60 -0.36
CA ARG A 79 -16.63 5.41 -0.73
C ARG A 79 -16.28 6.65 -1.53
N VAL A 80 -15.18 6.60 -2.27
CA VAL A 80 -14.71 7.71 -3.11
C VAL A 80 -14.38 7.14 -4.49
N PRO A 81 -15.03 7.64 -5.56
CA PRO A 81 -14.75 7.18 -6.92
C PRO A 81 -13.35 7.63 -7.37
N CYS A 82 -12.65 6.80 -8.14
CA CYS A 82 -11.29 7.10 -8.61
C CYS A 82 -11.18 8.34 -9.49
N ASP A 83 -12.26 8.71 -10.19
CA ASP A 83 -12.30 9.86 -11.10
C ASP A 83 -12.20 11.21 -10.36
N LEU A 84 -12.56 11.22 -9.07
CA LEU A 84 -12.47 12.41 -8.23
C LEU A 84 -11.24 12.41 -7.34
N MET A 85 -10.62 11.26 -7.11
CA MET A 85 -9.51 11.17 -6.17
C MET A 85 -8.23 11.69 -6.82
N THR A 86 -7.65 12.78 -6.30
CA THR A 86 -6.27 13.18 -6.62
C THR A 86 -5.37 13.01 -5.41
N ALA A 87 -4.11 12.76 -5.67
CA ALA A 87 -3.11 12.53 -4.66
C ALA A 87 -1.96 13.46 -5.00
N ASP A 88 -1.68 14.38 -4.08
CA ASP A 88 -0.74 15.47 -4.28
C ASP A 88 0.18 15.56 -3.04
N ALA A 89 1.48 15.65 -3.29
CA ALA A 89 2.50 15.88 -2.26
C ALA A 89 3.07 17.28 -2.47
N ILE A 90 3.13 18.04 -1.37
CA ILE A 90 3.64 19.42 -1.34
C ILE A 90 4.94 19.39 -0.53
N ASP A 91 6.03 19.85 -1.15
CA ASP A 91 7.35 20.00 -0.52
C ASP A 91 7.28 21.04 0.62
N ALA A 92 8.23 21.05 1.54
CA ALA A 92 8.46 22.07 2.55
C ALA A 92 8.54 23.49 1.96
N PHE A 93 8.94 23.61 0.68
CA PHE A 93 8.93 24.88 -0.07
C PHE A 93 7.57 25.26 -0.66
N GLY A 94 6.54 24.43 -0.50
CA GLY A 94 5.21 24.64 -1.09
C GLY A 94 5.10 24.24 -2.55
N GLU A 95 6.13 23.60 -3.12
CA GLU A 95 6.14 23.14 -4.50
C GLU A 95 5.51 21.73 -4.62
N TYR A 96 4.73 21.52 -5.68
CA TYR A 96 4.13 20.21 -5.95
C TYR A 96 5.17 19.25 -6.53
N VAL A 97 5.25 18.04 -6.01
CA VAL A 97 6.12 16.99 -6.54
C VAL A 97 5.50 16.44 -7.84
N GLU A 98 5.97 16.92 -8.99
CA GLU A 98 5.44 16.57 -10.32
C GLU A 98 5.46 15.05 -10.61
N ASP A 99 6.40 14.33 -9.99
CA ASP A 99 6.62 12.90 -10.21
C ASP A 99 5.50 12.01 -9.64
N MET A 100 4.77 12.50 -8.64
CA MET A 100 3.70 11.75 -7.99
C MET A 100 2.52 11.48 -8.93
N GLY A 101 2.20 12.41 -9.85
CA GLY A 101 1.07 12.24 -10.77
C GLY A 101 1.29 11.15 -11.84
N ARG A 102 2.54 10.87 -12.21
CA ARG A 102 2.89 9.94 -13.31
C ARG A 102 2.97 8.48 -12.85
N ASP A 103 3.51 8.25 -11.66
CA ASP A 103 3.71 6.91 -11.07
C ASP A 103 2.55 6.49 -10.14
N THR A 104 1.41 7.19 -10.21
CA THR A 104 0.21 6.85 -9.46
C THR A 104 -0.75 6.01 -10.28
N VAL A 105 -0.92 4.75 -9.88
CA VAL A 105 -1.92 3.83 -10.40
C VAL A 105 -3.18 3.91 -9.54
N LYS A 106 -4.33 4.13 -10.17
CA LYS A 106 -5.64 4.16 -9.51
C LYS A 106 -6.44 2.94 -9.96
N MET A 107 -6.99 2.20 -9.01
CA MET A 107 -7.79 1.01 -9.25
C MET A 107 -9.17 1.20 -8.64
N ARG A 108 -10.21 1.00 -9.44
CA ARG A 108 -11.61 1.03 -8.98
C ARG A 108 -11.84 -0.20 -8.12
N VAL A 109 -12.44 -0.02 -6.95
CA VAL A 109 -12.78 -1.11 -6.03
C VAL A 109 -14.24 -1.08 -5.66
N ASP A 110 -14.82 -2.23 -5.38
CA ASP A 110 -16.17 -2.30 -4.81
C ASP A 110 -16.20 -1.75 -3.38
N SER A 111 -17.31 -1.11 -2.99
CA SER A 111 -17.39 -0.41 -1.69
C SER A 111 -17.40 -1.39 -0.50
N ASP A 112 -18.05 -2.54 -0.68
CA ASP A 112 -18.27 -3.51 0.40
C ASP A 112 -17.22 -4.62 0.41
N THR A 113 -16.90 -5.18 -0.76
CA THR A 113 -15.96 -6.30 -0.86
C THR A 113 -14.51 -5.87 -1.02
N LEU A 114 -14.25 -4.57 -1.32
CA LEU A 114 -12.93 -4.02 -1.66
C LEU A 114 -12.26 -4.76 -2.83
N ALA A 115 -13.04 -5.56 -3.59
CA ALA A 115 -12.54 -6.30 -4.73
C ALA A 115 -12.22 -5.33 -5.88
N PRO A 116 -11.13 -5.57 -6.64
CA PRO A 116 -10.80 -4.74 -7.78
C PRO A 116 -11.85 -4.94 -8.88
N LEU A 117 -12.49 -3.84 -9.29
CA LEU A 117 -13.46 -3.81 -10.39
C LEU A 117 -12.77 -3.53 -11.74
N GLY A 118 -11.64 -2.83 -11.72
CA GLY A 118 -10.85 -2.52 -12.92
C GLY A 118 -9.88 -1.35 -12.72
N GLU A 119 -9.09 -1.05 -13.74
CA GLU A 119 -8.23 0.15 -13.76
C GLU A 119 -9.08 1.43 -13.80
N ALA A 120 -8.54 2.51 -13.22
CA ALA A 120 -9.17 3.82 -13.32
C ALA A 120 -9.19 4.29 -14.78
N ARG A 121 -10.25 5.03 -15.12
CA ARG A 121 -10.41 5.57 -16.46
C ARG A 121 -9.33 6.62 -16.71
N PRO A 122 -8.57 6.54 -17.81
CA PRO A 122 -7.52 7.51 -18.09
C PRO A 122 -8.14 8.89 -18.25
N LEU A 123 -7.61 9.87 -17.50
CA LEU A 123 -7.94 11.26 -17.75
C LEU A 123 -7.36 11.62 -19.12
N VAL A 124 -8.23 11.98 -20.06
CA VAL A 124 -7.81 12.40 -21.41
C VAL A 124 -6.85 13.56 -21.27
N ASN A 125 -5.65 13.37 -21.81
CA ASN A 125 -4.59 14.36 -21.88
C ASN A 125 -5.10 15.57 -22.70
N MET A 126 -5.46 16.67 -22.02
CA MET A 126 -5.89 17.91 -22.68
C MET A 126 -4.77 18.62 -23.45
N ASN A 127 -3.56 18.06 -23.43
CA ASN A 127 -2.45 18.50 -24.28
C ASN A 127 -2.63 18.13 -25.76
N LYS A 128 -3.68 17.37 -26.14
CA LYS A 128 -4.24 17.54 -27.47
C LYS A 128 -4.94 18.90 -27.52
N LYS A 129 -4.13 19.91 -27.85
CA LYS A 129 -4.55 21.23 -28.30
C LYS A 129 -5.80 21.07 -29.16
N ALA A 130 -6.97 21.35 -28.58
CA ALA A 130 -8.13 21.71 -29.34
C ALA A 130 -7.71 22.98 -30.10
N THR A 131 -7.40 22.81 -31.37
CA THR A 131 -7.27 23.93 -32.31
C THR A 131 -8.60 24.65 -32.34
N SER A 132 -8.55 25.97 -32.08
CA SER A 132 -9.67 26.92 -32.03
C SER A 132 -10.64 26.73 -30.84
N ASP A 133 -11.13 27.75 -30.16
CA ASP A 133 -11.14 29.18 -30.45
C ASP A 133 -11.51 29.96 -29.18
N THR A 134 -11.31 31.27 -29.26
CA THR A 134 -12.00 32.34 -28.52
C THR A 134 -13.22 31.91 -27.67
N HIS A 135 -13.28 32.42 -26.44
CA HIS A 135 -14.24 32.19 -25.33
C HIS A 135 -15.77 32.21 -25.64
N ASP A 136 -16.21 32.27 -26.89
CA ASP A 136 -17.61 32.45 -27.29
C ASP A 136 -18.27 31.19 -27.90
N CYS A 137 -17.51 30.18 -28.36
CA CYS A 137 -18.09 29.05 -29.10
C CYS A 137 -17.40 27.69 -28.81
N PRO A 138 -17.91 26.88 -27.86
CA PRO A 138 -17.36 25.55 -27.57
C PRO A 138 -17.78 24.51 -28.62
N SER A 139 -16.86 23.62 -29.01
CA SER A 139 -17.13 22.62 -30.05
C SER A 139 -18.03 21.48 -29.57
N CYS A 140 -18.77 20.87 -30.50
CA CYS A 140 -19.55 19.66 -30.25
C CYS A 140 -18.74 18.37 -30.53
N TYR A 141 -17.41 18.42 -30.49
CA TYR A 141 -16.52 17.27 -30.72
C TYR A 141 -16.77 16.54 -32.06
N GLY A 142 -17.12 17.28 -33.12
CA GLY A 142 -17.37 16.74 -34.45
C GLY A 142 -18.81 16.24 -34.68
N ALA A 143 -19.71 16.35 -33.69
CA ALA A 143 -21.12 16.04 -33.83
C ALA A 143 -21.97 17.22 -34.36
N GLU A 144 -21.33 18.32 -34.78
CA GLU A 144 -21.99 19.54 -35.26
C GLU A 144 -22.89 19.24 -36.47
N LYS A 145 -24.06 19.87 -36.51
CA LYS A 145 -25.06 19.67 -37.58
C LYS A 145 -24.66 20.42 -38.84
N ASN A 146 -24.28 21.68 -38.69
CA ASN A 146 -23.68 22.52 -39.72
C ASN A 146 -22.29 23.00 -39.28
N PRO A 147 -21.38 23.30 -40.22
CA PRO A 147 -20.07 23.86 -39.88
C PRO A 147 -20.25 25.23 -39.20
N GLY A 148 -19.90 25.31 -37.91
CA GLY A 148 -20.05 26.51 -37.09
C GLY A 148 -21.13 26.45 -36.00
N ASP A 149 -21.87 25.33 -35.88
CA ASP A 149 -22.77 25.12 -34.74
C ASP A 149 -21.97 24.77 -33.47
N CYS A 150 -22.27 25.43 -32.35
CA CYS A 150 -21.54 25.25 -31.09
C CYS A 150 -22.42 24.65 -29.97
N CYS A 151 -21.79 23.94 -29.04
CA CYS A 151 -22.44 23.28 -27.93
C CYS A 151 -22.04 23.93 -26.60
N HIS A 152 -22.98 24.66 -25.99
CA HIS A 152 -22.74 25.37 -24.73
C HIS A 152 -23.00 24.50 -23.50
N THR A 153 -23.95 23.57 -23.60
CA THR A 153 -24.38 22.70 -22.49
C THR A 153 -24.14 21.23 -22.79
N CYS A 154 -24.11 20.40 -21.74
CA CYS A 154 -23.99 18.94 -21.91
C CYS A 154 -25.13 18.38 -22.76
N ASP A 155 -26.35 18.90 -22.58
CA ASP A 155 -27.52 18.52 -23.36
C ASP A 155 -27.41 18.88 -24.85
N ASP A 156 -26.67 19.94 -25.20
CA ASP A 156 -26.39 20.26 -26.60
C ASP A 156 -25.51 19.18 -27.24
N VAL A 157 -24.47 18.75 -26.54
CA VAL A 157 -23.59 17.66 -26.99
C VAL A 157 -24.35 16.35 -27.09
N ARG A 158 -25.17 16.02 -26.08
CA ARG A 158 -26.03 14.82 -26.06
C ARG A 158 -26.96 14.78 -27.26
N ARG A 159 -27.61 15.90 -27.59
CA ARG A 159 -28.49 16.01 -28.76
C ARG A 159 -27.72 15.88 -30.07
N ALA A 160 -26.56 16.54 -30.19
CA ALA A 160 -25.70 16.45 -31.36
C ALA A 160 -25.24 15.01 -31.63
N PHE A 161 -24.83 14.28 -30.59
CA PHE A 161 -24.45 12.87 -30.68
C PHE A 161 -25.65 11.98 -31.07
N ALA A 162 -26.83 12.25 -30.49
CA ALA A 162 -28.05 11.51 -30.81
C ALA A 162 -28.49 11.70 -32.28
N GLU A 163 -28.39 12.92 -32.82
CA GLU A 163 -28.68 13.20 -34.24
C GLU A 163 -27.73 12.44 -35.18
N ARG A 164 -26.47 12.25 -34.78
CA ARG A 164 -25.46 11.46 -35.52
C ARG A 164 -25.53 9.96 -35.24
N GLN A 165 -26.44 9.52 -34.36
CA GLN A 165 -26.52 8.15 -33.86
C GLN A 165 -25.21 7.65 -33.24
N TRP A 166 -24.44 8.54 -32.62
CA TRP A 166 -23.23 8.20 -31.88
C TRP A 166 -23.59 7.78 -30.46
N GLU A 167 -22.84 6.80 -29.94
CA GLU A 167 -22.94 6.41 -28.54
C GLU A 167 -22.36 7.53 -27.67
N PHE A 168 -23.15 8.00 -26.72
CA PHE A 168 -22.78 9.06 -25.77
C PHE A 168 -22.75 8.46 -24.37
N HIS A 169 -21.57 8.48 -23.75
CA HIS A 169 -21.40 8.12 -22.34
C HIS A 169 -21.29 9.41 -21.52
N GLU A 170 -22.21 9.61 -20.56
CA GLU A 170 -22.23 10.82 -19.71
C GLU A 170 -20.95 10.98 -18.87
N ASP A 171 -20.27 9.86 -18.65
CA ASP A 171 -19.02 9.70 -17.93
C ASP A 171 -17.77 9.90 -18.79
N ASP A 172 -17.92 10.15 -20.10
CA ASP A 172 -16.81 10.42 -21.00
C ASP A 172 -16.01 11.65 -20.55
N VAL A 173 -14.70 11.45 -20.35
CA VAL A 173 -13.83 12.49 -19.80
C VAL A 173 -13.54 13.61 -20.79
N SER A 174 -13.61 13.31 -22.09
CA SER A 174 -13.30 14.20 -23.20
C SER A 174 -14.26 15.40 -23.32
N ILE A 175 -15.49 15.27 -22.82
CA ILE A 175 -16.57 16.26 -22.99
C ILE A 175 -16.56 17.22 -21.80
N MET A 176 -16.09 18.46 -22.01
CA MET A 176 -15.96 19.45 -20.94
C MET A 176 -17.31 19.99 -20.47
N GLN A 177 -18.27 20.14 -21.38
CA GLN A 177 -19.61 20.67 -21.10
C GLN A 177 -20.37 19.83 -20.07
N CYS A 178 -20.03 18.55 -19.94
CA CYS A 178 -20.66 17.60 -19.01
C CYS A 178 -19.94 17.49 -17.65
N ALA A 179 -18.90 18.30 -17.39
CA ALA A 179 -18.09 18.18 -16.18
C ALA A 179 -18.90 18.33 -14.87
N LYS A 180 -19.90 19.21 -14.85
CA LYS A 180 -20.74 19.46 -13.67
C LYS A 180 -21.69 18.30 -13.36
N GLU A 181 -22.37 17.78 -14.38
CA GLU A 181 -23.28 16.64 -14.25
C GLU A 181 -22.53 15.37 -13.84
N ARG A 182 -21.32 15.17 -14.38
CA ARG A 182 -20.42 14.08 -13.97
C ARG A 182 -20.04 14.16 -12.50
N LEU A 183 -19.74 15.36 -11.98
CA LEU A 183 -19.45 15.54 -10.56
C LEU A 183 -20.67 15.22 -9.68
N GLN A 184 -21.87 15.59 -10.13
CA GLN A 184 -23.11 15.28 -9.42
C GLN A 184 -23.43 13.78 -9.44
N MET A 185 -23.23 13.11 -10.59
CA MET A 185 -23.37 11.66 -10.70
C MET A 185 -22.34 10.94 -9.83
N ALA A 186 -21.06 11.33 -9.89
CA ALA A 186 -20.02 10.76 -9.05
C ALA A 186 -20.31 10.95 -7.56
N ALA A 187 -20.88 12.09 -7.15
CA ALA A 187 -21.34 12.32 -5.79
C ALA A 187 -22.52 11.42 -5.39
N SER A 188 -23.44 11.13 -6.31
CA SER A 188 -24.58 10.22 -6.07
C SER A 188 -24.20 8.74 -6.06
N THR A 189 -23.18 8.36 -6.85
CA THR A 189 -22.70 6.99 -7.03
C THR A 189 -21.58 6.63 -6.05
N ALA A 190 -21.05 7.60 -5.29
CA ALA A 190 -20.02 7.42 -4.25
C ALA A 190 -20.35 6.34 -3.20
N SER A 191 -21.58 5.86 -3.14
CA SER A 191 -22.01 4.77 -2.26
C SER A 191 -21.69 3.36 -2.77
N ARG A 192 -21.41 3.16 -4.07
CA ARG A 192 -21.24 1.82 -4.67
C ARG A 192 -19.84 1.50 -5.15
N GLU A 193 -18.94 2.48 -5.17
CA GLU A 193 -17.58 2.33 -5.67
C GLU A 193 -16.59 3.08 -4.78
N GLY A 194 -15.43 2.48 -4.58
CA GLY A 194 -14.25 3.08 -3.97
C GLY A 194 -13.04 3.13 -4.91
N CYS A 195 -11.94 3.67 -4.41
CA CYS A 195 -10.69 3.78 -5.14
C CYS A 195 -9.50 3.27 -4.31
N ASN A 196 -8.73 2.34 -4.86
CA ASN A 196 -7.40 2.01 -4.39
C ASN A 196 -6.38 2.88 -5.13
N LEU A 197 -5.55 3.56 -4.36
CA LEU A 197 -4.47 4.42 -4.82
C LEU A 197 -3.13 3.76 -4.51
N HIS A 198 -2.40 3.42 -5.57
CA HIS A 198 -1.03 2.94 -5.48
C HIS A 198 -0.09 4.01 -6.07
N SER A 199 0.81 4.55 -5.26
CA SER A 199 1.73 5.60 -5.69
C SER A 199 3.14 5.35 -5.17
N SER A 200 4.13 5.55 -6.03
CA SER A 200 5.55 5.51 -5.67
C SER A 200 6.23 6.80 -6.11
N PHE A 201 6.82 7.52 -5.17
CA PHE A 201 7.51 8.78 -5.47
C PHE A 201 8.68 9.01 -4.51
N ARG A 202 9.58 9.92 -4.90
CA ARG A 202 10.76 10.30 -4.12
C ARG A 202 10.59 11.70 -3.58
N VAL A 203 10.64 11.85 -2.26
CA VAL A 203 10.59 13.15 -1.58
C VAL A 203 11.90 13.45 -0.86
N PRO A 204 12.26 14.72 -0.64
CA PRO A 204 13.31 15.07 0.30
C PRO A 204 13.01 14.55 1.71
N ARG A 205 14.06 14.21 2.48
CA ARG A 205 13.94 13.79 3.88
C ARG A 205 13.73 14.98 4.80
N VAL A 206 12.56 15.61 4.71
CA VAL A 206 12.16 16.74 5.55
C VAL A 206 10.75 16.53 6.09
N THR A 207 10.35 17.32 7.08
CA THR A 207 9.02 17.20 7.69
C THR A 207 7.97 17.81 6.76
N GLU A 208 7.11 16.98 6.19
CA GLU A 208 6.08 17.38 5.21
C GLU A 208 4.78 16.62 5.41
N ASN A 209 3.72 17.12 4.76
CA ASN A 209 2.40 16.52 4.76
C ASN A 209 2.02 16.06 3.35
N ILE A 210 1.45 14.86 3.26
CA ILE A 210 0.88 14.32 2.03
C ILE A 210 -0.63 14.49 2.09
N HIS A 211 -1.21 15.11 1.07
CA HIS A 211 -2.63 15.42 1.03
C HIS A 211 -3.37 14.54 0.01
N PHE A 212 -4.49 13.99 0.47
CA PHE A 212 -5.42 13.21 -0.33
C PHE A 212 -6.70 14.02 -0.46
N VAL A 213 -6.99 14.53 -1.65
CA VAL A 213 -8.10 15.44 -1.86
C VAL A 213 -9.11 14.84 -2.86
N PRO A 214 -10.37 14.65 -2.46
CA PRO A 214 -11.43 14.33 -3.39
C PRO A 214 -11.87 15.61 -4.12
N GLY A 215 -11.71 15.61 -5.44
CA GLY A 215 -12.08 16.69 -6.33
C GLY A 215 -11.06 16.87 -7.44
N ARG A 216 -11.44 17.60 -8.49
CA ARG A 216 -10.46 18.07 -9.45
C ARG A 216 -9.72 19.25 -8.82
N MET A 217 -8.46 19.07 -8.43
CA MET A 217 -7.53 20.18 -8.45
C MET A 217 -7.30 20.53 -9.92
N PHE A 218 -8.18 21.36 -10.48
CA PHE A 218 -7.82 22.14 -11.65
C PHE A 218 -6.53 22.87 -11.31
N TYR A 219 -5.55 22.82 -12.21
CA TYR A 219 -4.44 23.76 -12.26
C TYR A 219 -5.02 25.19 -12.24
N PHE A 220 -5.24 25.75 -11.05
CA PHE A 220 -5.63 27.15 -10.87
C PHE A 220 -4.40 28.06 -10.73
N PHE A 221 -3.22 27.54 -11.03
CA PHE A 221 -2.04 28.35 -11.28
C PHE A 221 -1.69 28.29 -12.76
N TRP A 222 -2.54 28.94 -13.56
CA TRP A 222 -2.05 29.60 -14.75
C TRP A 222 -1.09 30.71 -14.25
N PRO A 223 0.20 30.69 -14.61
CA PRO A 223 1.05 31.84 -14.37
C PRO A 223 0.49 32.99 -15.20
N ALA A 224 0.09 34.06 -14.53
CA ALA A 224 -0.12 35.35 -15.18
C ALA A 224 1.15 35.78 -15.93
#